data_AF-U1QCF1-F1
#
_entry.id   AF-U1QCF1-F1
#
_cell.length_a   1.000
_cell.length_b   1.000
_cell.length_c   1.000
_cell.angle_alpha   90.00
_cell.angle_beta   90.00
_cell.angle_gamma   90.00
#
_symmetry.space_group_name_H-M   'P 1'
#
loop_
_entity.id
_entity.type
_entity.pdbx_description
1 polymer ?
#
loop_
_entity_poly.entity_id
_entity_poly.type
_entity_poly.pdbx_seq_one_letter_code
_entity_poly.pdbx_strand_id
1 'polypeptide(L)'
;MQEMLYPTTFLKGLGLGKACGLITDGRFSGGTSGLSIGHISPEAASGGAIGLVRERDRIVIDIPSRTISLAIDDAELDRRRKERGPLPWRPVSRVREVSKALQAYASMAASADKGAVRIVRE
;
A
#
# COMPACT_ATOMS: atom_id res chain seq x y z
N MET A 1 -3.88 -0.10 -9.34
CA MET A 1 -2.82 -1.01 -8.82
C MET A 1 -1.77 -1.29 -9.91
N GLN A 2 -0.85 -0.35 -10.16
CA GLN A 2 0.23 -0.51 -11.14
C GLN A 2 1.30 -1.50 -10.62
N GLU A 3 2.01 -2.15 -11.54
CA GLU A 3 3.16 -3.00 -11.20
C GLU A 3 4.43 -2.16 -11.11
N MET A 4 5.22 -2.37 -10.05
CA MET A 4 6.43 -1.62 -9.80
C MET A 4 7.64 -2.56 -9.82
N LEU A 5 8.49 -2.44 -10.85
CA LEU A 5 9.77 -3.15 -10.94
C LEU A 5 10.95 -2.31 -10.41
N TYR A 6 10.84 -0.98 -10.53
CA TYR A 6 11.94 -0.08 -10.24
C TYR A 6 12.41 -0.13 -8.77
N PRO A 7 11.53 -0.09 -7.75
CA PRO A 7 11.98 -0.10 -6.35
C PRO A 7 12.78 -1.35 -5.97
N THR A 8 12.36 -2.52 -6.47
CA THR A 8 12.96 -3.81 -6.14
C THR A 8 14.31 -3.98 -6.83
N THR A 9 14.39 -3.58 -8.11
CA THR A 9 15.64 -3.58 -8.88
C THR A 9 16.67 -2.61 -8.30
N PHE A 10 16.23 -1.43 -7.84
CA PHE A 10 17.09 -0.42 -7.25
C PHE A 10 17.75 -0.91 -5.95
N LEU A 11 16.97 -1.48 -5.01
CA LEU A 11 17.53 -2.05 -3.78
C LEU A 11 18.51 -3.21 -4.06
N LYS A 12 18.20 -4.04 -5.06
CA LYS A 12 19.09 -5.12 -5.49
C LYS A 12 20.42 -4.57 -6.01
N GLY A 13 20.38 -3.53 -6.86
CA GLY A 13 21.58 -2.88 -7.39
C GLY A 13 22.48 -2.28 -6.29
N LEU A 14 21.89 -1.80 -5.20
CA LEU A 14 22.61 -1.31 -4.02
C LEU A 14 23.04 -2.41 -3.04
N GLY A 15 22.75 -3.68 -3.31
CA GLY A 15 23.04 -4.80 -2.40
C GLY A 15 22.18 -4.85 -1.14
N LEU A 16 21.10 -4.06 -1.08
CA LEU A 16 20.23 -3.90 0.09
C LEU A 16 19.05 -4.88 0.14
N GLY A 17 18.90 -5.76 -0.85
CA GLY A 17 17.75 -6.67 -0.95
C GLY A 17 17.56 -7.63 0.24
N LYS A 18 18.59 -7.87 1.05
CA LYS A 18 18.50 -8.66 2.30
C LYS A 18 18.32 -7.80 3.55
N ALA A 19 18.59 -6.49 3.46
CA ALA A 19 18.61 -5.57 4.59
C ALA A 19 17.36 -4.68 4.66
N CYS A 20 16.65 -4.52 3.53
CA CYS A 20 15.47 -3.66 3.43
C CYS A 20 14.28 -4.44 2.85
N GLY A 21 13.14 -4.36 3.54
CA GLY A 21 11.87 -4.88 3.05
C GLY A 21 11.05 -3.78 2.36
N LEU A 22 10.28 -4.16 1.35
CA LEU A 22 9.37 -3.27 0.63
C LEU A 22 7.92 -3.69 0.87
N ILE A 23 7.05 -2.72 1.11
CA ILE A 23 5.61 -2.95 1.28
C ILE A 23 4.82 -1.95 0.45
N THR A 24 3.66 -2.35 -0.09
CA THR A 24 2.79 -1.46 -0.87
C THR A 24 1.35 -2.00 -0.93
N ASP A 25 0.38 -1.11 -1.06
CA ASP A 25 -1.00 -1.41 -1.51
C ASP A 25 -1.10 -1.56 -3.05
N GLY A 26 0.01 -1.36 -3.77
CA GLY A 26 0.20 -1.68 -5.18
C GLY A 26 0.71 -3.10 -5.41
N ARG A 27 1.46 -3.29 -6.51
CA ARG A 27 2.07 -4.59 -6.87
C ARG A 27 3.55 -4.44 -7.14
N PHE A 28 4.33 -5.47 -6.83
CA PHE A 28 5.70 -5.63 -7.30
C PHE A 28 5.75 -6.63 -8.45
N SER A 29 6.79 -6.55 -9.28
CA SER A 29 6.96 -7.46 -10.42
C SER A 29 7.50 -8.83 -10.03
N GLY A 30 7.25 -9.87 -10.85
CA GLY A 30 7.69 -11.25 -10.58
C GLY A 30 9.22 -11.43 -10.49
N GLY A 31 10.02 -10.50 -11.02
CA GLY A 31 11.49 -10.50 -10.92
C GLY A 31 12.05 -9.98 -9.59
N THR A 32 11.21 -9.83 -8.57
CA THR A 32 11.57 -9.22 -7.29
C THR A 32 12.44 -10.12 -6.43
N SER A 33 13.44 -9.52 -5.78
CA SER A 33 14.32 -10.19 -4.81
C SER A 33 14.18 -9.56 -3.43
N GLY A 34 14.31 -10.35 -2.37
CA GLY A 34 14.18 -9.88 -1.00
C GLY A 34 12.74 -9.90 -0.49
N LEU A 35 12.50 -9.27 0.66
CA LEU A 35 11.18 -9.20 1.27
C LEU A 35 10.36 -8.10 0.59
N SER A 36 9.41 -8.47 -0.26
CA SER A 36 8.56 -7.52 -0.99
C SER A 36 7.10 -7.95 -0.94
N ILE A 37 6.27 -7.16 -0.27
CA ILE A 37 4.87 -7.48 0.02
C ILE A 37 3.98 -6.47 -0.71
N GLY A 38 3.24 -6.95 -1.70
CA GLY A 38 2.20 -6.17 -2.38
C GLY A 38 0.81 -6.46 -1.82
N HIS A 39 -0.20 -5.83 -2.41
CA HIS A 39 -1.62 -6.09 -2.16
C HIS A 39 -2.07 -5.83 -0.71
N ILE A 40 -1.36 -4.97 0.02
CA ILE A 40 -1.80 -4.56 1.35
C ILE A 40 -3.20 -3.95 1.26
N SER A 41 -4.11 -4.55 2.00
CA SER A 41 -5.53 -4.24 1.99
C SER A 41 -6.04 -4.04 3.43
N PRO A 42 -6.92 -3.07 3.71
CA PRO A 42 -7.40 -2.03 2.78
C PRO A 42 -6.27 -1.13 2.27
N GLU A 43 -6.38 -0.65 1.04
CA GLU A 43 -5.40 0.29 0.47
C GLU A 43 -5.44 1.63 1.21
N ALA A 44 -4.39 2.45 1.05
CA ALA A 44 -4.35 3.78 1.68
C ALA A 44 -5.57 4.62 1.26
N ALA A 45 -5.93 4.58 -0.03
CA ALA A 45 -7.07 5.34 -0.56
C ALA A 45 -8.41 4.95 0.09
N SER A 46 -8.55 3.71 0.57
CA SER A 46 -9.72 3.20 1.30
C SER A 46 -9.61 3.36 2.82
N GLY A 47 -8.53 4.00 3.31
CA GLY A 47 -8.32 4.26 4.73
C GLY A 47 -7.70 3.12 5.52
N GLY A 48 -6.96 2.23 4.85
CA GLY A 48 -6.16 1.21 5.49
C GLY A 48 -5.00 1.77 6.32
N ALA A 49 -4.51 0.96 7.26
CA ALA A 49 -3.44 1.35 8.18
C ALA A 49 -2.12 1.74 7.48
N ILE A 50 -1.88 1.23 6.26
CA ILE A 50 -0.71 1.61 5.44
C ILE A 50 -0.65 3.13 5.16
N GLY A 51 -1.80 3.81 5.07
CA GLY A 51 -1.84 5.27 4.93
C GLY A 51 -1.47 6.03 6.20
N LEU A 52 -1.53 5.38 7.37
CA LEU A 52 -1.24 5.97 8.68
C LEU A 52 0.23 5.82 9.11
N VAL A 53 1.03 5.08 8.34
CA VAL A 53 2.46 4.92 8.57
C VAL A 53 3.16 6.27 8.42
N ARG A 54 4.03 6.58 9.38
CA ARG A 54 4.88 7.77 9.41
C ARG A 54 6.34 7.33 9.37
N GLU A 55 7.19 8.24 8.94
CA GLU A 55 8.64 8.02 8.96
C GLU A 55 9.11 7.57 10.35
N ARG A 56 10.02 6.60 10.35
CA ARG A 56 10.61 5.96 11.55
C ARG A 56 9.65 5.08 12.37
N ASP A 57 8.42 4.87 11.94
CA ASP A 57 7.59 3.83 12.55
C ASP A 57 8.23 2.45 12.33
N ARG A 58 8.08 1.58 13.33
CA ARG A 58 8.54 0.20 13.24
C ARG A 58 7.44 -0.66 12.61
N ILE A 59 7.78 -1.34 11.51
CA ILE A 59 6.95 -2.38 10.92
C ILE A 59 7.54 -3.74 11.32
N VAL A 60 6.71 -4.63 11.87
CA VAL A 60 7.10 -6.00 12.21
C VAL A 60 6.46 -6.94 11.20
N ILE A 61 7.30 -7.71 10.50
CA ILE A 61 6.87 -8.73 9.55
C ILE A 61 7.34 -10.07 10.10
N ASP A 62 6.38 -10.94 10.38
CA ASP A 62 6.62 -12.29 10.88
C ASP A 62 6.07 -13.29 9.86
N ILE A 63 6.99 -13.93 9.12
CA ILE A 63 6.67 -14.87 8.04
C ILE A 63 6.04 -16.16 8.58
N PRO A 64 6.57 -16.81 9.64
CA PRO A 64 5.93 -18.00 10.20
C PRO A 64 4.48 -17.79 10.63
N SER A 65 4.19 -16.69 11.35
CA SER A 65 2.83 -16.34 11.79
C SER A 65 1.98 -15.70 10.69
N ARG A 66 2.58 -15.33 9.56
CA ARG A 66 1.95 -14.65 8.42
C ARG A 66 1.33 -13.31 8.82
N THR A 67 2.02 -12.56 9.68
CA THR A 67 1.56 -11.26 10.16
C THR A 67 2.45 -10.12 9.68
N ILE A 68 1.82 -8.97 9.46
CA ILE A 68 2.47 -7.68 9.29
C ILE A 68 1.76 -6.70 10.21
N SER A 69 2.51 -6.02 11.07
CA SER A 69 1.96 -5.06 12.02
C SER A 69 2.77 -3.77 12.04
N LEU A 70 2.05 -2.66 12.20
CA LEU A 70 2.63 -1.38 12.56
C LEU A 70 2.76 -1.36 14.09
N ALA A 71 3.98 -1.34 14.61
CA ALA A 71 4.27 -1.48 16.04
C ALA A 71 4.04 -0.17 16.79
N ILE A 72 2.78 0.26 16.80
CA ILE A 72 2.22 1.33 17.62
C ILE A 72 1.00 0.75 18.35
N ASP A 73 0.61 1.37 19.46
CA ASP A 73 -0.62 0.98 20.14
C ASP A 73 -1.88 1.44 19.37
N ASP A 74 -3.01 0.83 19.71
CA ASP A 74 -4.30 1.14 19.08
C ASP A 74 -4.74 2.59 19.33
N ALA A 75 -4.38 3.17 20.47
CA ALA A 75 -4.73 4.55 20.82
C ALA A 75 -4.05 5.56 19.89
N GLU A 76 -2.77 5.35 19.57
CA GLU A 76 -2.01 6.15 18.62
C GLU A 76 -2.51 5.94 17.19
N LEU A 77 -2.82 4.70 16.80
CA LEU A 77 -3.39 4.42 15.49
C LEU A 77 -4.74 5.14 15.30
N ASP A 78 -5.60 5.11 16.32
CA ASP A 78 -6.89 5.81 16.34
C ASP A 78 -6.71 7.34 16.35
N ARG A 79 -5.73 7.85 17.11
CA ARG A 79 -5.39 9.27 17.11
C ARG A 79 -5.00 9.73 15.71
N ARG A 80 -4.13 8.98 15.02
CA ARG A 80 -3.72 9.29 13.63
C ARG A 80 -4.89 9.20 12.66
N ARG A 81 -5.78 8.23 12.84
CA ARG A 81 -7.00 8.09 12.02
C ARG A 81 -7.91 9.31 12.18
N LYS A 82 -8.10 9.80 13.40
CA LYS A 82 -8.86 11.03 13.70
C LYS A 82 -8.18 12.27 13.14
N GLU A 83 -6.87 12.41 13.33
CA GLU A 83 -6.06 13.53 12.82
C GLU A 83 -6.12 13.62 11.28
N ARG A 84 -6.14 12.46 10.61
CA ARG A 84 -6.26 12.40 9.15
C ARG A 84 -7.63 12.88 8.64
N GLY A 85 -8.70 12.64 9.42
CA GLY A 85 -10.07 12.96 9.02
C GLY A 85 -10.68 11.96 8.02
N PRO A 86 -11.92 12.21 7.56
CA PRO A 86 -12.72 11.26 6.78
C PRO A 86 -12.33 11.16 5.30
N LEU A 87 -11.42 12.02 4.83
CA LEU A 87 -11.08 12.07 3.40
C LEU A 87 -10.16 10.91 3.01
N PRO A 88 -10.41 10.24 1.87
CA PRO A 88 -9.55 9.19 1.37
C PRO A 88 -8.11 9.70 1.21
N TRP A 89 -7.11 8.84 1.42
CA TRP A 89 -5.72 9.24 1.19
C TRP A 89 -5.54 9.60 -0.28
N ARG A 90 -5.12 10.85 -0.50
CA ARG A 90 -4.81 11.38 -1.81
C ARG A 90 -3.38 11.89 -1.77
N PRO A 91 -2.62 11.73 -2.87
CA PRO A 91 -1.31 12.35 -2.99
C PRO A 91 -1.41 13.87 -2.78
N VAL A 92 -0.51 14.43 -1.96
CA VAL A 92 -0.58 15.83 -1.50
C VAL A 92 -0.31 16.83 -2.63
N SER A 93 0.67 16.57 -3.49
CA SER A 93 1.17 17.52 -4.49
C SER A 93 1.16 16.98 -5.92
N ARG A 94 0.50 15.84 -6.17
CA ARG A 94 0.54 15.20 -7.49
C ARG A 94 -0.48 15.83 -8.44
N VAL A 95 0.02 16.63 -9.39
CA VAL A 95 -0.76 17.10 -10.54
C VAL A 95 -0.63 16.07 -11.67
N ARG A 96 -1.74 15.43 -12.03
CA ARG A 96 -1.83 14.57 -13.21
C ARG A 96 -3.20 14.65 -13.84
N GLU A 97 -3.25 14.50 -15.15
CA GLU A 97 -4.51 14.24 -15.83
C GLU A 97 -4.92 12.77 -15.60
N VAL A 98 -6.18 12.54 -15.25
CA VAL A 98 -6.73 11.20 -15.04
C VAL A 98 -7.79 10.97 -16.10
N SER A 99 -7.53 10.05 -17.02
CA SER A 99 -8.49 9.73 -18.08
C SER A 99 -9.83 9.26 -17.52
N LYS A 100 -10.92 9.48 -18.27
CA LYS A 100 -12.26 9.00 -17.90
C LYS A 100 -12.29 7.50 -17.61
N ALA A 101 -11.53 6.71 -18.37
CA ALA A 101 -11.40 5.26 -18.15
C ALA A 101 -10.81 4.92 -16.78
N LEU A 102 -9.76 5.63 -16.35
CA LEU A 102 -9.16 5.41 -15.02
C LEU A 102 -10.06 5.91 -13.88
N GLN A 103 -10.82 6.98 -14.11
CA GLN A 103 -11.83 7.44 -13.14
C GLN A 103 -12.92 6.39 -12.96
N ALA A 104 -13.45 5.82 -14.06
CA ALA A 104 -14.44 4.76 -14.03
C ALA A 104 -13.90 3.47 -13.39
N TYR A 105 -12.65 3.09 -13.70
CA TYR A 105 -12.00 1.95 -13.04
C TYR A 105 -11.94 2.17 -11.53
N ALA A 106 -11.47 3.34 -11.08
CA ALA A 106 -11.33 3.66 -9.66
C ALA A 106 -12.68 3.66 -8.90
N SER A 107 -13.79 4.00 -9.55
CA SER A 107 -15.12 3.99 -8.92
C SER A 107 -15.75 2.59 -8.81
N MET A 108 -15.24 1.60 -9.55
CA MET A 108 -15.81 0.25 -9.61
C MET A 108 -14.88 -0.83 -9.06
N ALA A 109 -13.58 -0.58 -8.91
CA ALA A 109 -12.63 -1.60 -8.47
C ALA A 109 -12.89 -2.00 -7.00
N ALA A 110 -13.02 -3.31 -6.76
CA ALA A 110 -12.97 -3.89 -5.43
C ALA A 110 -11.54 -3.84 -4.86
N SER A 111 -11.41 -4.06 -3.55
CA SER A 111 -10.11 -4.16 -2.91
C SER A 111 -9.31 -5.37 -3.42
N ALA A 112 -7.99 -5.33 -3.26
CA ALA A 112 -7.09 -6.35 -3.79
C ALA A 112 -7.25 -7.71 -3.10
N ASP A 113 -7.66 -7.74 -1.83
CA ASP A 113 -8.03 -8.97 -1.11
C ASP A 113 -9.27 -9.66 -1.72
N LYS A 114 -10.05 -8.94 -2.54
CA LYS A 114 -11.17 -9.45 -3.34
C LYS A 114 -10.81 -9.67 -4.81
N GLY A 115 -9.53 -9.62 -5.16
CA GLY A 115 -9.05 -9.83 -6.53
C GLY A 115 -9.18 -8.62 -7.46
N ALA A 116 -9.45 -7.42 -6.94
CA ALA A 116 -9.61 -6.19 -7.72
C ALA A 116 -10.67 -6.30 -8.85
N VAL A 117 -11.70 -7.11 -8.62
CA VAL A 117 -12.82 -7.29 -9.54
C VAL A 117 -13.62 -6.00 -9.74
N ARG A 118 -14.32 -5.89 -10.87
CA ARG A 118 -15.20 -4.75 -11.15
C ARG A 118 -16.56 -4.96 -10.49
N ILE A 119 -16.92 -4.08 -9.55
CA ILE A 119 -18.25 -3.99 -8.94
C ILE A 119 -19.09 -3.03 -9.78
N VAL A 120 -20.10 -3.57 -10.46
CA VAL A 120 -21.08 -2.79 -11.22
C VAL A 120 -22.33 -2.69 -10.35
N ARG A 121 -22.80 -1.47 -10.07
CA ARG A 121 -24.06 -1.26 -9.37
C ARG A 121 -25.20 -1.47 -10.37
N GLU A 122 -26.22 -2.22 -9.96
CA GLU A 122 -27.49 -2.32 -10.70
C GLU A 122 -28.22 -0.98 -10.77
#